data_AF-A0A0P1E5W4-F1
#
_entry.id   AF-A0A0P1E5W4-F1
#
_cell.length_a   1.000
_cell.length_b   1.000
_cell.length_c   1.000
_cell.angle_alpha   90.00
_cell.angle_beta   90.00
_cell.angle_gamma   90.00
#
_symmetry.space_group_name_H-M   'P 1'
#
loop_
_entity.id
_entity.type
_entity.pdbx_description
1 polymer ?
#
loop_
_entity_poly.entity_id
_entity_poly.type
_entity_poly.pdbx_seq_one_letter_code
_entity_poly.pdbx_strand_id
1 'polypeptide(L)'
;MRLAYKTQEQKLPGDWVFLSGGTDGRDGPTTAAGAIVDAGTVCRIRNAGKDPVALLSNNDSHSALSLAGDLLQTGATGTNVADIQIMLLVP
;
A
#
# COMPACT_ATOMS: atom_id res chain seq x y z
N MET A 1 0.86 1.81 2.78
CA MET A 1 0.19 3.04 3.29
C MET A 1 1.13 4.02 4.01
N ARG A 2 1.77 3.66 5.13
CA ARG A 2 2.64 4.60 5.90
C ARG A 2 3.75 5.24 5.06
N LEU A 3 4.41 4.46 4.20
CA LEU A 3 5.46 4.97 3.32
C LEU A 3 4.91 6.03 2.34
N ALA A 4 3.80 5.73 1.65
CA ALA A 4 3.15 6.68 0.74
C ALA A 4 2.73 7.98 1.45
N TYR A 5 2.24 7.87 2.68
CA TYR A 5 1.91 9.06 3.48
C TYR A 5 3.16 9.89 3.84
N LYS A 6 4.19 9.27 4.40
CA LYS A 6 5.42 9.96 4.81
C LYS A 6 6.18 10.58 3.64
N THR A 7 6.25 9.88 2.50
CA THR A 7 6.91 10.40 1.29
C THR A 7 6.18 11.61 0.73
N GLN A 8 4.85 11.65 0.82
CA GLN A 8 4.07 12.85 0.47
C GLN A 8 4.34 14.01 1.43
N GLU A 9 4.40 13.76 2.75
CA GLU A 9 4.73 14.79 3.75
C GLU A 9 6.13 15.36 3.56
N GLN A 10 7.11 14.50 3.26
CA GLN A 10 8.50 14.88 3.03
C GLN A 10 8.76 15.40 1.63
N LYS A 11 7.76 15.37 0.74
CA LYS A 11 7.85 15.78 -0.67
C LYS A 11 9.02 15.09 -1.38
N LEU A 12 9.12 13.77 -1.22
CA LEU A 12 10.16 12.98 -1.88
C LEU A 12 10.06 13.21 -3.41
N PRO A 13 11.11 13.72 -4.07
CA PRO A 13 11.09 13.97 -5.51
C PRO A 13 11.28 12.68 -6.31
N GLY A 14 10.89 12.73 -7.58
CA GLY A 14 11.05 11.63 -8.52
C GLY A 14 9.92 10.60 -8.47
N ASP A 15 9.93 9.71 -9.45
CA ASP A 15 8.96 8.64 -9.56
C ASP A 15 9.45 7.42 -8.76
N TRP A 16 8.56 6.88 -7.94
CA TRP A 16 8.87 5.72 -7.12
C TRP A 16 7.65 4.82 -6.99
N VAL A 17 7.91 3.54 -6.80
CA VAL A 17 6.89 2.52 -6.53
C VAL A 17 7.41 1.63 -5.41
N PHE A 18 6.53 1.32 -4.45
CA PHE A 18 6.84 0.45 -3.34
C PHE A 18 5.83 -0.69 -3.23
N LEU A 19 6.33 -1.92 -3.23
CA LEU A 19 5.57 -3.12 -2.95
C LEU A 19 5.88 -3.60 -1.53
N SER A 20 4.85 -3.97 -0.80
CA SER A 20 4.96 -4.78 0.41
C SER A 20 3.92 -5.88 0.34
N GLY A 21 4.32 -7.14 0.47
CA GLY A 21 3.37 -8.24 0.49
C GLY A 21 3.89 -9.53 1.10
N GLY A 22 2.96 -10.27 1.72
CA GLY A 22 3.18 -11.59 2.29
C GLY A 22 3.26 -12.65 1.20
N THR A 23 4.27 -13.51 1.30
CA THR A 23 4.50 -14.58 0.31
C THR A 23 3.45 -15.68 0.34
N ASP A 24 2.61 -15.74 1.37
CA ASP A 24 1.44 -16.62 1.46
C ASP A 24 0.20 -16.13 0.70
N GLY A 25 0.31 -14.92 0.13
CA GLY A 25 -0.73 -14.28 -0.64
C GLY A 25 -1.82 -13.62 0.19
N ARG A 26 -1.61 -13.45 1.52
CA ARG A 26 -2.54 -12.78 2.42
C ARG A 26 -1.81 -11.85 3.40
N ASP A 27 -2.41 -10.70 3.65
CA ASP A 27 -2.00 -9.75 4.67
C ASP A 27 -3.12 -9.62 5.72
N GLY A 28 -2.85 -10.09 6.93
CA GLY A 28 -3.82 -10.13 8.02
C GLY A 28 -5.10 -10.92 7.68
N PRO A 29 -6.28 -10.49 8.17
CA PRO A 29 -7.56 -11.17 7.92
C PRO A 29 -8.18 -10.76 6.56
N THR A 30 -7.38 -10.51 5.53
CA THR A 30 -7.84 -10.02 4.21
C THR A 30 -7.51 -11.01 3.09
N THR A 31 -8.07 -10.76 1.90
CA THR A 31 -7.74 -11.53 0.68
C THR A 31 -6.57 -10.95 -0.09
N ALA A 32 -6.15 -9.72 0.22
CA ALA A 32 -5.01 -9.08 -0.42
C ALA A 32 -3.72 -9.66 0.15
N ALA A 33 -2.69 -9.83 -0.68
CA ALA A 33 -1.35 -10.21 -0.26
C ALA A 33 -0.57 -9.04 0.36
N GLY A 34 -1.07 -7.81 0.20
CA GLY A 34 -0.43 -6.59 0.62
C GLY A 34 -0.82 -5.45 -0.30
N ALA A 35 0.13 -4.60 -0.68
CA ALA A 35 -0.14 -3.44 -1.54
C ALA A 35 1.06 -2.98 -2.37
N ILE A 36 0.75 -2.30 -3.47
CA ILE A 36 1.68 -1.56 -4.31
C ILE A 36 1.27 -0.09 -4.23
N VAL A 37 2.16 0.78 -3.77
CA VAL A 37 1.88 2.20 -3.57
C VAL A 37 2.88 3.08 -4.31
N ASP A 38 2.44 4.28 -4.68
CA ASP A 38 3.21 5.29 -5.40
C ASP A 38 2.93 6.70 -4.85
N ALA A 39 3.55 7.72 -5.44
CA ALA A 39 3.39 9.12 -5.06
C ALA A 39 1.94 9.63 -5.15
N GLY A 40 1.10 9.00 -5.99
CA GLY A 40 -0.29 9.33 -6.19
C GLY A 40 -1.27 8.62 -5.24
N THR A 41 -0.86 7.55 -4.54
CA THR A 41 -1.74 6.75 -3.65
C THR A 41 -2.55 7.61 -2.69
N VAL A 42 -1.90 8.54 -1.99
CA VAL A 42 -2.57 9.38 -0.98
C VAL A 42 -3.57 10.35 -1.64
N CYS A 43 -3.24 10.86 -2.83
CA CYS A 43 -4.14 11.71 -3.62
C CYS A 43 -5.38 10.92 -4.06
N ARG A 44 -5.21 9.67 -4.54
CA ARG A 44 -6.33 8.78 -4.91
C ARG A 44 -7.30 8.57 -3.75
N ILE A 45 -6.78 8.36 -2.53
CA ILE A 45 -7.61 8.20 -1.31
C ILE A 45 -8.42 9.48 -1.01
N ARG A 46 -7.77 10.64 -1.06
CA ARG A 46 -8.45 11.93 -0.84
C ARG A 46 -9.51 12.20 -1.90
N ASN A 47 -9.22 11.90 -3.17
CA ASN A 47 -10.17 12.06 -4.28
C ASN A 47 -11.38 11.12 -4.15
N ALA A 48 -11.23 9.97 -3.48
CA ALA A 48 -12.33 9.10 -3.09
C ALA A 48 -13.14 9.61 -1.88
N GLY A 49 -12.85 10.81 -1.38
CA GLY A 49 -13.59 11.46 -0.30
C GLY A 49 -13.25 10.95 1.10
N LYS A 50 -12.09 10.30 1.29
CA LYS A 50 -11.65 9.80 2.59
C LYS A 50 -10.36 10.46 3.06
N ASP A 51 -10.20 10.55 4.38
CA ASP A 51 -8.96 11.02 4.99
C ASP A 51 -7.98 9.84 5.20
N PRO A 52 -6.83 9.82 4.49
CA PRO A 52 -5.81 8.79 4.66
C PRO A 52 -5.22 8.75 6.09
N VAL A 53 -5.16 9.87 6.81
CA VAL A 53 -4.61 9.95 8.16
C VAL A 53 -5.56 9.31 9.17
N ALA A 54 -6.84 9.64 9.10
CA ALA A 54 -7.86 9.01 9.93
C ALA A 54 -7.90 7.48 9.74
N LEU A 55 -7.90 6.99 8.50
CA LEU A 55 -7.90 5.55 8.21
C LEU A 55 -6.65 4.85 8.77
N LEU A 56 -5.47 5.45 8.57
CA LEU A 56 -4.23 4.89 9.10
C LEU A 56 -4.19 4.89 10.63
N SER A 57 -4.71 5.93 11.27
CA SER A 57 -4.79 6.04 12.73
C SER A 57 -5.76 5.02 13.33
N ASN A 58 -6.76 4.61 12.56
CA ASN A 58 -7.72 3.56 12.90
C ASN A 58 -7.24 2.14 12.51
N ASN A 59 -5.97 1.97 12.09
CA ASN A 59 -5.41 0.72 11.56
C ASN A 59 -6.21 0.14 10.36
N ASP A 60 -6.90 0.98 9.61
CA ASP A 60 -7.73 0.60 8.46
C ASP A 60 -7.02 0.90 7.13
N SER A 61 -5.79 0.39 6.99
CA SER A 61 -5.01 0.54 5.76
C SER A 61 -5.62 -0.20 4.58
N HIS A 62 -6.33 -1.31 4.84
CA HIS A 62 -6.98 -2.08 3.79
C HIS A 62 -8.04 -1.25 3.06
N SER A 63 -8.94 -0.58 3.78
CA SER A 63 -9.96 0.28 3.14
C SER A 63 -9.34 1.45 2.40
N ALA A 64 -8.30 2.08 2.98
CA ALA A 64 -7.56 3.15 2.31
C ALA A 64 -6.98 2.70 0.96
N LEU A 65 -6.28 1.56 0.96
CA LEU A 65 -5.62 1.03 -0.24
C LEU A 65 -6.62 0.47 -1.25
N SER A 66 -7.76 -0.06 -0.78
CA SER A 66 -8.88 -0.46 -1.64
C SER A 66 -9.46 0.73 -2.40
N LEU A 67 -9.68 1.86 -1.72
CA LEU A 67 -10.16 3.10 -2.36
C LEU A 67 -9.18 3.65 -3.40
N ALA A 68 -7.89 3.45 -3.18
CA ALA A 68 -6.85 3.86 -4.11
C ALA A 68 -6.67 2.91 -5.30
N GLY A 69 -7.21 1.69 -5.22
CA GLY A 69 -6.95 0.62 -6.20
C GLY A 69 -5.57 -0.04 -6.06
N ASP A 70 -4.94 0.08 -4.88
CA ASP A 70 -3.51 -0.20 -4.66
C ASP A 70 -3.26 -1.54 -3.93
N LEU A 71 -4.29 -2.35 -3.74
CA LEU A 71 -4.16 -3.67 -3.13
C LEU A 71 -3.45 -4.65 -4.08
N LEU A 72 -2.50 -5.42 -3.54
CA LEU A 72 -1.85 -6.51 -4.25
C LEU A 72 -2.70 -7.77 -4.10
N GLN A 73 -3.18 -8.31 -5.22
CA GLN A 73 -3.99 -9.53 -5.25
C GLN A 73 -3.22 -10.64 -5.97
N THR A 74 -2.72 -11.63 -5.22
CA THR A 74 -2.06 -12.81 -5.80
C THR A 74 -2.90 -14.07 -5.67
N GLY A 75 -3.87 -14.09 -4.74
CA GLY A 75 -4.50 -15.32 -4.25
C GLY A 75 -3.54 -16.11 -3.36
N ALA A 76 -4.05 -17.19 -2.75
CA ALA A 76 -3.25 -18.07 -1.91
C ALA A 76 -2.16 -18.76 -2.74
N THR A 77 -0.90 -18.60 -2.34
CA THR A 77 0.26 -19.10 -3.10
C THR A 77 0.64 -20.54 -2.73
N GLY A 78 0.20 -21.03 -1.57
CA GLY A 78 0.53 -22.37 -1.06
C GLY A 78 1.89 -22.48 -0.37
N THR A 79 2.59 -21.37 -0.10
CA THR A 79 3.84 -21.32 0.66
C THR A 79 3.84 -20.14 1.64
N ASN A 80 4.76 -20.09 2.60
CA ASN A 80 4.95 -18.90 3.45
C ASN A 80 6.42 -18.80 3.86
N VAL A 81 7.09 -17.77 3.36
CA VAL A 81 8.47 -17.38 3.68
C VAL A 81 8.54 -15.93 4.17
N ALA A 82 7.52 -15.50 4.92
CA ALA A 82 7.32 -14.14 5.42
C ALA A 82 7.08 -13.09 4.31
N ASP A 83 7.42 -11.84 4.58
CA ASP A 83 7.08 -10.69 3.74
C ASP A 83 8.24 -10.27 2.83
N ILE A 84 7.91 -9.74 1.65
CA ILE A 84 8.85 -9.12 0.73
C ILE A 84 8.50 -7.63 0.62
N GLN A 85 9.52 -6.77 0.71
CA GLN A 85 9.41 -5.35 0.36
C GLN A 85 10.34 -4.99 -0.80
N ILE A 86 9.82 -4.30 -1.79
CA ILE A 86 10.57 -3.86 -2.98
C ILE A 86 10.34 -2.36 -3.16
N MET A 87 11.42 -1.60 -3.29
CA MET A 87 11.38 -0.17 -3.64
C MET A 87 12.04 0.01 -5.00
N LEU A 88 11.30 0.58 -5.94
CA LEU A 88 11.82 1.01 -7.23
C LEU A 88 11.90 2.54 -7.24
N LEU A 89 13.07 3.07 -7.61
CA LEU A 89 13.31 4.49 -7.83
C LEU A 89 13.59 4.68 -9.32
N VAL A 90 12.81 5.54 -9.97
CA VAL A 90 12.99 5.87 -11.39
C VAL A 90 13.78 7.19 -11.47
N PRO A 91 14.87 7.24 -12.27
CA PRO A 91 15.68 8.45 -12.46
C PRO A 91 14.91 9.63 -13.08
#